data_AF-A0A257QRU4-F1
#
_entry.id   AF-A0A257QRU4-F1
#
_cell.length_a   1.000
_cell.length_b   1.000
_cell.length_c   1.000
_cell.angle_alpha   90.00
_cell.angle_beta   90.00
_cell.angle_gamma   90.00
#
_symmetry.space_group_name_H-M   'P 1'
#
loop_
_entity.id
_entity.type
_entity.pdbx_description
1 polymer ?
#
loop_
_entity_poly.entity_id
_entity_poly.type
_entity_poly.pdbx_seq_one_letter_code
_entity_poly.pdbx_strand_id
1 'polypeptide(L)'
;QAYHEARGVCRDYAHLALTFCRCLNIPARYCTGYLSDVGETGPFTPMDFAGWFEAYLANEWHMFDPRNNKPRKGRILIAQGRDATDVAITNTFGPNQLTSFTVWTHETPA
;
A
#
# COMPACT_ATOMS: atom_id res chain seq x y z
N GLN A 1 3.47 1.52 -17.18
CA GLN A 1 2.00 1.48 -17.39
C GLN A 1 1.31 2.67 -16.72
N ALA A 2 1.20 2.71 -15.39
CA ALA A 2 0.49 3.79 -14.66
C ALA A 2 0.96 5.22 -14.99
N TYR A 3 2.26 5.42 -15.29
CA TYR A 3 2.78 6.72 -15.73
C TYR A 3 2.11 7.25 -17.00
N HIS A 4 1.92 6.39 -18.01
CA HIS A 4 1.32 6.79 -19.28
C HIS A 4 -0.21 6.81 -19.22
N GLU A 5 -0.80 5.88 -18.46
CA GLU A 5 -2.27 5.79 -18.33
C GLU A 5 -2.85 6.85 -17.38
N ALA A 6 -2.01 7.45 -16.52
CA ALA A 6 -2.40 8.38 -15.46
C ALA A 6 -3.54 7.85 -14.56
N ARG A 7 -3.67 6.52 -14.48
CA ARG A 7 -4.75 5.81 -13.78
C ARG A 7 -4.21 4.52 -13.19
N GLY A 8 -4.68 4.18 -11.99
CA GLY A 8 -4.32 2.94 -11.29
C GLY A 8 -4.96 2.86 -9.91
N VAL A 9 -4.65 1.79 -9.19
CA VAL A 9 -4.99 1.61 -7.76
C VAL A 9 -3.76 1.81 -6.87
N CYS A 10 -3.92 1.65 -5.56
CA CYS A 10 -2.85 1.88 -4.57
C CYS A 10 -1.54 1.16 -4.94
N ARG A 11 -1.61 -0.10 -5.40
CA ARG A 11 -0.47 -0.88 -5.88
C ARG A 11 0.30 -0.17 -6.99
N ASP A 12 -0.41 0.33 -8.00
CA ASP A 12 0.21 0.87 -9.21
C ASP A 12 0.90 2.21 -8.92
N TYR A 13 0.26 3.07 -8.10
CA TYR A 13 0.87 4.32 -7.65
C TYR A 13 2.10 4.08 -6.75
N ALA A 14 2.03 3.12 -5.84
CA ALA A 14 3.18 2.76 -4.99
C ALA A 14 4.35 2.20 -5.81
N HIS A 15 4.09 1.37 -6.83
CA HIS A 15 5.12 0.90 -7.77
C HIS A 15 5.75 2.04 -8.56
N LEU A 16 4.94 2.97 -9.05
CA LEU A 16 5.42 4.13 -9.79
C LEU A 16 6.33 5.02 -8.93
N ALA A 17 5.89 5.36 -7.71
CA ALA A 17 6.68 6.18 -6.80
C ALA A 17 7.99 5.50 -6.37
N LEU A 18 7.93 4.22 -6.06
CA LEU A 18 9.10 3.40 -5.75
C LEU A 18 10.08 3.32 -6.93
N THR A 19 9.59 3.24 -8.16
CA THR A 19 10.41 3.29 -9.37
C THR A 19 11.13 4.63 -9.49
N PHE A 20 10.43 5.75 -9.30
CA PHE A 20 11.04 7.08 -9.34
C PHE A 20 12.10 7.29 -8.27
N CYS A 21 11.86 6.84 -7.03
CA CYS A 21 12.88 6.89 -5.98
C CYS A 21 14.15 6.13 -6.39
N ARG A 22 14.00 4.90 -6.89
CA ARG A 22 15.14 4.07 -7.30
C ARG A 22 15.89 4.66 -8.49
N CYS A 23 15.20 5.29 -9.44
CA CYS A 23 15.84 6.03 -10.55
C CYS A 23 16.67 7.23 -10.06
N LEU A 24 16.41 7.74 -8.86
CA LEU A 24 17.16 8.81 -8.21
C LEU A 24 18.17 8.28 -7.18
N ASN A 25 18.46 6.97 -7.19
CA ASN A 25 19.33 6.29 -6.23
C ASN A 25 18.86 6.37 -4.76
N ILE A 26 17.57 6.60 -4.54
CA ILE A 26 16.96 6.56 -3.20
C ILE A 26 16.48 5.12 -2.93
N PRO A 27 16.97 4.45 -1.87
CA PRO A 27 16.45 3.14 -1.50
C PRO A 27 14.97 3.26 -1.13
N ALA A 28 14.13 2.41 -1.73
CA ALA A 28 12.70 2.39 -1.51
C ALA A 28 12.18 0.95 -1.45
N ARG A 29 11.16 0.70 -0.61
CA ARG A 29 10.50 -0.59 -0.45
C ARG A 29 8.99 -0.47 -0.52
N TYR A 30 8.34 -1.49 -1.07
CA TYR A 30 6.89 -1.60 -1.15
C TYR A 30 6.35 -2.16 0.16
N CYS A 31 5.21 -1.65 0.60
CA CYS A 31 4.53 -2.09 1.81
C CYS A 31 3.09 -2.48 1.48
N THR A 32 2.64 -3.57 2.08
CA THR A 32 1.24 -4.01 2.04
C THR A 32 0.70 -4.07 3.46
N GLY A 33 -0.57 -3.72 3.64
CA GLY A 33 -1.22 -3.83 4.93
C GLY A 33 -2.65 -3.31 4.95
N TYR A 34 -3.20 -3.18 6.16
CA TYR A 34 -4.52 -2.59 6.35
C TYR A 34 -4.44 -1.07 6.38
N LEU A 35 -5.50 -0.43 5.90
CA LEU A 35 -5.73 1.00 6.05
C LEU A 35 -7.08 1.22 6.74
N SER A 36 -7.03 1.51 8.04
CA SER A 36 -8.23 1.78 8.82
C SER A 36 -8.74 3.20 8.63
N ASP A 37 -9.98 3.42 9.07
CA ASP A 37 -10.63 4.73 9.12
C ASP A 37 -10.38 5.49 10.43
N VAL A 38 -9.44 5.01 11.26
CA VAL A 38 -9.07 5.68 12.52
C VAL A 38 -8.60 7.11 12.23
N GLY A 39 -9.29 8.09 12.82
CA GLY A 39 -8.99 9.50 12.66
C GLY A 39 -9.44 10.12 11.33
N GLU A 40 -10.19 9.39 10.50
CA GLU A 40 -10.80 9.92 9.29
C GLU A 40 -12.25 10.35 9.53
N THR A 41 -12.69 11.38 8.80
CA THR A 41 -14.08 11.82 8.79
C THR A 41 -14.79 11.21 7.58
N GLY A 42 -15.93 10.56 7.81
CA GLY A 42 -16.69 9.86 6.76
C GLY A 42 -17.19 10.77 5.61
N PRO A 43 -17.79 10.19 4.56
CA PRO A 43 -18.21 8.78 4.45
C PRO A 43 -17.05 7.82 4.14
N PHE A 44 -17.08 6.63 4.75
CA PHE A 44 -16.07 5.59 4.53
C PHE A 44 -16.43 4.72 3.32
N THR A 45 -15.43 4.38 2.52
CA THR A 45 -15.54 3.38 1.45
C THR A 45 -15.41 1.97 2.04
N PRO A 46 -15.86 0.91 1.35
CA PRO A 46 -15.55 -0.46 1.74
C PRO A 46 -14.05 -0.62 2.00
N MET A 47 -13.70 -1.26 3.11
CA MET A 47 -12.30 -1.49 3.50
C MET A 47 -11.63 -2.48 2.55
N ASP A 48 -10.35 -2.24 2.29
CA ASP A 48 -9.50 -3.07 1.45
C ASP A 48 -8.06 -3.02 2.01
N PHE A 49 -7.21 -3.94 1.56
CA PHE A 49 -5.77 -3.79 1.77
C PHE A 49 -5.26 -2.58 0.98
N ALA A 50 -4.22 -1.96 1.52
CA ALA A 50 -3.56 -0.83 0.90
C ALA A 50 -2.11 -1.17 0.58
N GLY A 51 -1.68 -0.72 -0.60
CA GLY A 51 -0.27 -0.61 -0.97
C GLY A 51 0.22 0.80 -0.75
N TRP A 52 1.38 0.94 -0.10
CA TRP A 52 2.14 2.19 0.00
C TRP A 52 3.63 1.90 -0.20
N PHE A 53 4.48 2.91 -0.08
CA PHE A 53 5.93 2.70 -0.11
C PHE A 53 6.63 3.44 1.00
N GLU A 54 7.84 3.00 1.30
CA GLU A 54 8.75 3.70 2.20
C GLU A 54 10.04 4.02 1.46
N ALA A 55 10.61 5.20 1.71
CA ALA A 55 11.92 5.61 1.22
C ALA A 55 12.90 5.75 2.39
N TYR A 56 14.14 5.31 2.19
CA TYR A 56 15.19 5.44 3.17
C TYR A 56 15.87 6.80 3.04
N LEU A 57 15.62 7.70 4.00
CA LEU A 57 16.14 9.06 4.03
C LEU A 57 16.68 9.33 5.43
N ALA A 58 17.79 10.06 5.52
CA ALA A 58 18.37 10.47 6.81
C ALA A 58 18.50 9.32 7.85
N ASN A 59 18.89 8.13 7.39
CA ASN A 59 19.06 6.91 8.20
C ASN A 59 17.76 6.31 8.78
N GLU A 60 16.60 6.64 8.21
CA GLU A 60 15.30 6.13 8.62
C GLU A 60 14.40 5.78 7.43
N TRP A 61 13.41 4.91 7.64
CA TRP A 61 12.37 4.60 6.66
C TRP A 61 11.20 5.55 6.83
N HIS A 62 10.94 6.37 5.81
CA HIS A 62 9.82 7.31 5.78
C HIS A 62 8.68 6.77 4.91
N MET A 63 7.46 6.79 5.44
CA MET A 63 6.26 6.32 4.75
C MET A 63 5.68 7.38 3.82
N PHE A 64 5.30 6.95 2.63
CA PHE A 64 4.63 7.76 1.63
C PHE A 64 3.45 6.99 1.02
N ASP A 65 2.31 7.66 0.91
CA ASP A 65 1.11 7.13 0.27
C ASP A 65 0.77 7.96 -0.98
N PRO A 66 1.22 7.55 -2.17
CA PRO A 66 0.98 8.28 -3.40
C PRO A 66 -0.49 8.20 -3.87
N ARG A 67 -1.31 7.28 -3.32
CA ARG A 67 -2.73 7.17 -3.68
C ARG A 67 -3.57 8.22 -2.98
N ASN A 68 -3.29 8.48 -1.70
CA ASN A 68 -4.06 9.40 -0.86
C ASN A 68 -3.37 10.76 -0.67
N ASN A 69 -2.04 10.82 -0.83
CA ASN A 69 -1.21 12.02 -0.70
C ASN A 69 -1.51 12.88 0.55
N LYS A 70 -1.88 12.23 1.65
CA LYS A 70 -2.13 12.85 2.95
C LYS A 70 -1.65 11.95 4.08
N PRO A 71 -1.14 12.51 5.20
CA PRO A 71 -0.90 11.74 6.41
C PRO A 71 -2.19 11.04 6.83
N ARG A 72 -2.11 9.73 7.09
CA ARG A 72 -3.25 8.93 7.54
C ARG A 72 -2.83 8.12 8.76
N LYS A 73 -3.65 8.15 9.81
CA LYS A 73 -3.48 7.27 10.96
C LYS A 73 -3.98 5.87 10.61
N GLY A 74 -3.59 4.89 11.41
CA GLY A 74 -4.16 3.54 11.34
C GLY A 74 -3.79 2.74 10.10
N ARG A 75 -2.54 2.87 9.63
CA ARG A 75 -1.90 1.84 8.79
C ARG A 75 -1.39 0.73 9.68
N ILE A 76 -1.75 -0.51 9.35
CA ILE A 76 -1.26 -1.70 10.05
C ILE A 76 -0.44 -2.48 9.03
N LEU A 77 0.88 -2.44 9.19
CA LEU A 77 1.81 -3.09 8.29
C LEU A 77 1.66 -4.62 8.35
N ILE A 78 1.53 -5.27 7.20
CA ILE A 78 1.58 -6.73 7.10
C ILE A 78 2.96 -7.18 6.63
N ALA A 79 3.44 -6.63 5.51
CA ALA A 79 4.71 -7.04 4.93
C ALA A 79 5.38 -5.93 4.09
N GLN A 80 6.69 -6.07 3.92
CA GLN A 80 7.53 -5.16 3.15
C GLN A 80 8.46 -5.95 2.22
N GLY A 81 8.66 -5.45 1.00
CA GLY A 81 9.48 -6.11 -0.01
C GLY A 81 9.95 -5.15 -1.11
N ARG A 82 10.60 -5.67 -2.14
CA ARG A 82 11.07 -4.84 -3.26
C ARG A 82 9.91 -4.30 -4.08
N ASP A 83 8.87 -5.08 -4.26
CA ASP A 83 7.62 -4.73 -4.92
C ASP A 83 6.50 -5.69 -4.47
N ALA A 84 5.35 -5.69 -5.17
CA ALA A 84 4.20 -6.51 -4.80
C ALA A 84 4.40 -8.02 -5.01
N THR A 85 5.43 -8.44 -5.75
CA THR A 85 5.74 -9.87 -5.95
C THR A 85 6.32 -10.50 -4.69
N ASP A 86 7.08 -9.74 -3.90
CA ASP A 86 7.64 -10.20 -2.63
C ASP A 86 6.58 -10.27 -1.52
N VAL A 87 5.46 -9.54 -1.66
CA VAL A 87 4.43 -9.35 -0.61
C VAL A 87 3.01 -9.43 -1.15
N ALA A 88 2.75 -10.34 -2.09
CA ALA A 88 1.41 -10.56 -2.60
C ALA A 88 0.45 -11.03 -1.50
N ILE A 89 -0.80 -10.58 -1.52
CA ILE A 89 -1.84 -11.00 -0.55
C ILE A 89 -2.07 -12.51 -0.64
N THR A 90 -2.18 -13.02 -1.87
CA THR A 90 -2.33 -14.45 -2.15
C THR A 90 -1.54 -14.78 -3.41
N ASN A 91 -0.71 -15.82 -3.35
CA ASN A 91 -0.12 -16.45 -4.53
C ASN A 91 -0.87 -17.75 -4.82
N THR A 92 -1.22 -17.99 -6.08
CA THR A 92 -1.97 -19.18 -6.48
C THR A 92 -1.23 -19.96 -7.56
N PHE A 93 -1.19 -21.27 -7.41
CA PHE A 93 -0.50 -22.19 -8.33
C PHE A 93 -1.52 -23.19 -8.88
N GLY A 94 -2.00 -22.93 -10.11
CA GLY A 94 -3.10 -23.67 -10.74
C GLY A 94 -4.42 -22.89 -10.78
N PRO A 95 -5.46 -23.43 -11.46
CA PRO A 95 -6.75 -22.75 -11.61
C PRO A 95 -7.42 -22.49 -10.26
N ASN A 96 -7.87 -21.25 -10.05
CA ASN A 96 -8.57 -20.81 -8.85
C ASN A 96 -9.54 -19.67 -9.19
N GLN A 97 -10.58 -19.51 -8.38
CA GLN A 97 -11.52 -18.40 -8.48
C GLN A 97 -11.71 -17.79 -7.10
N LEU A 98 -11.46 -16.48 -6.99
CA LEU A 98 -11.79 -15.72 -5.80
C LEU A 98 -13.31 -15.57 -5.72
N THR A 99 -13.95 -16.20 -4.74
CA THR A 99 -15.40 -16.16 -4.55
C THR A 99 -15.86 -15.06 -3.61
N SER A 100 -15.04 -14.72 -2.61
CA SER A 100 -15.29 -13.67 -1.64
C SER A 100 -13.99 -13.03 -1.20
N PHE A 101 -14.05 -11.73 -0.91
CA PHE A 101 -12.95 -10.95 -0.39
C PHE A 101 -13.49 -9.89 0.56
N THR A 102 -13.09 -9.95 1.82
CA THR A 102 -13.57 -9.03 2.85
C THR A 102 -12.39 -8.64 3.72
N VAL A 103 -12.18 -7.34 3.84
CA VAL A 103 -11.16 -6.74 4.69
C VAL A 103 -11.88 -5.89 5.71
N TRP A 104 -11.45 -5.94 6.97
CA TRP A 104 -12.00 -5.09 8.02
C TRP A 104 -10.92 -4.72 9.03
N THR A 105 -11.10 -3.55 9.64
CA THR A 105 -10.37 -3.09 10.81
C THR A 105 -11.37 -2.44 11.75
N HIS A 106 -11.16 -2.60 13.04
CA HIS A 106 -11.94 -1.90 14.06
C HIS A 106 -10.98 -1.25 15.05
N GLU A 107 -11.35 -0.08 15.54
CA GLU A 107 -10.67 0.53 16.67
C GLU A 107 -10.97 -0.30 17.92
N THR A 108 -9.94 -0.61 18.71
CA THR A 108 -10.08 -1.34 19.97
C THR A 108 -9.94 -0.37 21.14
N PRO A 109 -10.73 -0.55 22.23
CA PRO A 109 -10.48 0.18 23.47
C PRO A 109 -9.05 -0.04 23.97
N ALA A 110 -8.47 0.99 24.58
CA ALA A 110 -7.15 0.92 25.21
C ALA A 110 -7.13 0.02 26.45
#